data_AF-A0AAU6BMJ9-F1
#
_entry.id   AF-A0AAU6BMJ9-F1
#
_cell.length_a   1.000
_cell.length_b   1.000
_cell.length_c   1.000
_cell.angle_alpha   90.00
_cell.angle_beta   90.00
_cell.angle_gamma   90.00
#
_symmetry.space_group_name_H-M   'P 1'
#
loop_
_entity.id
_entity.type
_entity.pdbx_description
1 polymer ?
#
loop_
_entity_poly.entity_id
_entity_poly.type
_entity_poly.pdbx_seq_one_letter_code
_entity_poly.pdbx_strand_id
1 'polypeptide(L)'
;MRQAAADALCGTDEDVVTFLRTGWDTAERRETRDGVTDLSTNSPYASVRTAAATALAGDDRTVSDFYTTGQYTAGAVDMEVEASKLVNAGGPEVQAAAKVALAGHAAALHDFIAVGQYMADRKDQLAATHVAQVTGLIAQADAISATARSNAWPSSQAAFAANGAADKAQDAANRAGDSAREASGYARDADASADQAQLSGPLRLHLVGVQGHALPGGAEHFACVPMAARRAPCTLRRDGMRSQRSRQRNGVAPELEPNSCPGHGDQDRSPSLCRPS
;
A
#
# COMPACT_ATOMS: atom_id res chain seq x y z
N MET A 1 -37.83 -36.36 22.36
CA MET A 1 -37.01 -36.39 23.59
C MET A 1 -37.23 -35.22 24.53
N ARG A 2 -36.96 -33.96 24.13
CA ARG A 2 -36.90 -32.82 25.07
C ARG A 2 -38.19 -32.63 25.88
N GLN A 3 -39.35 -32.72 25.23
CA GLN A 3 -40.64 -32.59 25.90
C GLN A 3 -40.87 -33.71 26.93
N ALA A 4 -40.68 -34.97 26.54
CA ALA A 4 -40.87 -36.11 27.45
C ALA A 4 -39.91 -36.08 28.66
N ALA A 5 -38.67 -35.61 28.46
CA ALA A 5 -37.73 -35.39 29.55
C ALA A 5 -38.20 -34.26 30.49
N ALA A 6 -38.74 -33.17 29.94
CA ALA A 6 -39.29 -32.08 30.74
C ALA A 6 -40.51 -32.53 31.56
N ASP A 7 -41.40 -33.33 30.96
CA ASP A 7 -42.58 -33.87 31.64
C ASP A 7 -42.17 -34.77 32.81
N ALA A 8 -41.17 -35.64 32.61
CA ALA A 8 -40.63 -36.49 33.68
C ALA A 8 -39.99 -35.67 34.81
N LEU A 9 -39.26 -34.59 34.48
CA LEU A 9 -38.63 -33.69 35.45
C LEU A 9 -39.65 -32.89 36.28
N CYS A 10 -40.85 -32.65 35.77
CA CYS A 10 -41.93 -31.98 36.49
C CYS A 10 -42.78 -32.94 37.34
N GLY A 11 -42.54 -34.25 37.22
CA GLY A 11 -43.27 -35.31 37.89
C GLY A 11 -42.63 -35.75 39.21
N THR A 12 -42.78 -37.03 39.51
CA THR A 12 -42.21 -37.69 40.68
C THR A 12 -40.84 -38.31 40.38
N ASP A 13 -40.07 -38.64 41.42
CA ASP A 13 -38.80 -39.37 41.28
C ASP A 13 -38.98 -40.70 40.51
N GLU A 14 -40.14 -41.36 40.66
CA GLU A 14 -40.54 -42.57 39.91
C GLU A 14 -40.66 -42.28 38.40
N ASP A 15 -41.20 -41.12 38.01
CA ASP A 15 -41.34 -40.71 36.60
C ASP A 15 -39.97 -40.48 35.96
N VAL A 16 -39.06 -39.83 36.68
CA VAL A 16 -37.66 -39.65 36.24
C VAL A 16 -36.98 -41.00 36.05
N VAL A 17 -37.11 -41.92 37.01
CA VAL A 17 -36.51 -43.26 36.92
C VAL A 17 -37.12 -44.08 35.77
N THR A 18 -38.44 -44.00 35.57
CA THR A 18 -39.14 -44.67 34.47
C THR A 18 -38.68 -44.15 33.11
N PHE A 19 -38.56 -42.83 32.98
CA PHE A 19 -38.04 -42.21 31.76
C PHE A 19 -36.61 -42.67 31.44
N LEU A 20 -35.71 -42.64 32.44
CA LEU A 20 -34.32 -43.07 32.27
C LEU A 20 -34.18 -44.57 31.96
N ARG A 21 -35.08 -45.41 32.47
CA ARG A 21 -35.03 -46.87 32.24
C ARG A 21 -35.57 -47.27 30.88
N THR A 22 -36.72 -46.72 30.47
CA THR A 22 -37.43 -47.20 29.27
C THR A 22 -38.14 -46.10 28.48
N GLY A 23 -38.48 -44.96 29.10
CA GLY A 23 -39.26 -43.91 28.44
C GLY A 23 -38.51 -43.16 27.34
N TRP A 24 -37.18 -43.03 27.44
CA TRP A 24 -36.34 -42.33 26.47
C TRP A 24 -36.45 -42.94 25.06
N ASP A 25 -36.42 -44.26 24.95
CA ASP A 25 -36.46 -44.99 23.67
C ASP A 25 -37.80 -44.76 22.92
N THR A 26 -38.92 -44.70 23.65
CA THR A 26 -40.21 -44.31 23.05
C THR A 26 -40.24 -42.83 22.64
N ALA A 27 -39.61 -41.95 23.44
CA ALA A 27 -39.54 -40.53 23.14
C ALA A 27 -38.62 -40.21 21.94
N GLU A 28 -37.59 -41.02 21.69
CA GLU A 28 -36.72 -40.96 20.52
C GLU A 28 -37.44 -41.42 19.25
N ARG A 29 -38.15 -42.55 19.32
CA ARG A 29 -38.97 -43.04 18.20
C ARG A 29 -40.02 -42.02 17.76
N ARG A 30 -40.69 -41.38 18.72
CA ARG A 30 -41.68 -40.33 18.42
C ARG A 30 -41.02 -39.14 17.74
N GLU A 31 -39.91 -38.63 18.28
CA GLU A 31 -39.19 -37.50 17.69
C GLU A 31 -38.65 -37.82 16.28
N THR A 32 -38.15 -39.03 16.08
CA THR A 32 -37.72 -39.50 14.75
C THR A 32 -38.90 -39.52 13.78
N ARG A 33 -40.05 -40.06 14.20
CA ARG A 33 -41.26 -40.08 13.37
C ARG A 33 -41.80 -38.68 13.10
N ASP A 34 -41.73 -37.77 14.06
CA ASP A 34 -42.10 -36.36 13.89
C ASP A 34 -41.17 -35.70 12.86
N GLY A 35 -39.86 -35.96 12.92
CA GLY A 35 -38.90 -35.48 11.93
C GLY A 35 -39.17 -36.01 10.51
N VAL A 36 -39.48 -37.30 10.36
CA VAL A 36 -39.88 -37.86 9.05
C VAL A 36 -41.23 -37.30 8.58
N THR A 37 -42.16 -37.02 9.49
CA THR A 37 -43.44 -36.36 9.18
C THR A 37 -43.23 -34.95 8.66
N ASP A 38 -42.33 -34.18 9.29
CA ASP A 38 -41.93 -32.86 8.80
C ASP A 38 -41.33 -32.96 7.38
N LEU A 39 -40.39 -33.89 7.16
CA LEU A 39 -39.81 -34.12 5.84
C LEU A 39 -40.86 -34.49 4.78
N SER A 40 -41.91 -35.24 5.15
CA SER A 40 -42.99 -35.61 4.21
C SER A 40 -43.81 -34.41 3.74
N THR A 41 -43.86 -33.33 4.53
CA THR A 41 -44.70 -32.15 4.27
C THR A 41 -43.88 -30.98 3.76
N ASN A 42 -42.74 -30.71 4.40
CA ASN A 42 -42.01 -29.46 4.27
C ASN A 42 -40.67 -29.59 3.53
N SER A 43 -40.23 -30.80 3.18
CA SER A 43 -39.00 -30.96 2.41
C SER A 43 -39.12 -30.22 1.06
N PRO A 44 -38.07 -29.49 0.63
CA PRO A 44 -38.08 -28.84 -0.68
C PRO A 44 -38.14 -29.86 -1.83
N TYR A 45 -37.62 -31.06 -1.61
CA TYR A 45 -37.50 -32.09 -2.64
C TYR A 45 -38.71 -33.03 -2.64
N ALA A 46 -39.38 -33.13 -3.79
CA ALA A 46 -40.56 -33.98 -3.95
C ALA A 46 -40.23 -35.47 -3.74
N SER A 47 -39.06 -35.89 -4.20
CA SER A 47 -38.49 -37.23 -4.00
C SER A 47 -38.41 -37.61 -2.52
N VAL A 48 -37.89 -36.71 -1.68
CA VAL A 48 -37.81 -36.88 -0.23
C VAL A 48 -39.20 -36.92 0.40
N ARG A 49 -40.12 -36.04 -0.01
CA ARG A 49 -41.50 -36.04 0.51
C ARG A 49 -42.21 -37.38 0.27
N THR A 50 -42.12 -37.91 -0.95
CA THR A 50 -42.72 -39.21 -1.32
C THR A 50 -42.07 -40.37 -0.57
N ALA A 51 -40.74 -40.40 -0.47
CA ALA A 51 -40.03 -41.45 0.24
C ALA A 51 -40.32 -41.42 1.75
N ALA A 52 -40.41 -40.22 2.36
CA ALA A 52 -40.78 -40.04 3.75
C ALA A 52 -42.21 -40.56 4.03
N ALA A 53 -43.18 -40.24 3.17
CA ALA A 53 -44.55 -40.75 3.31
C ALA A 53 -44.60 -42.29 3.25
N THR A 54 -43.76 -42.91 2.42
CA THR A 54 -43.65 -44.37 2.35
C THR A 54 -42.99 -44.95 3.60
N ALA A 55 -41.93 -44.31 4.11
CA ALA A 55 -41.26 -44.74 5.34
C ALA A 55 -42.19 -44.66 6.56
N LEU A 56 -43.04 -43.64 6.65
CA LEU A 56 -44.01 -43.48 7.76
C LEU A 56 -45.05 -44.59 7.85
N ALA A 57 -45.37 -45.24 6.72
CA ALA A 57 -46.26 -46.40 6.66
C ALA A 57 -45.59 -47.71 7.12
N GLY A 58 -44.27 -47.71 7.31
CA GLY A 58 -43.49 -48.84 7.80
C GLY A 58 -43.38 -48.91 9.33
N ASP A 59 -42.51 -49.81 9.79
CA ASP A 59 -42.16 -49.97 11.21
C ASP A 59 -41.18 -48.89 11.69
N ASP A 60 -40.93 -48.86 13.01
CA ASP A 60 -40.05 -47.85 13.62
C ASP A 60 -38.61 -47.93 13.12
N ARG A 61 -38.16 -49.13 12.71
CA ARG A 61 -36.85 -49.33 12.09
C ARG A 61 -36.79 -48.66 10.72
N THR A 62 -37.81 -48.84 9.89
CA THR A 62 -37.92 -48.21 8.57
C THR A 62 -37.91 -46.69 8.68
N VAL A 63 -38.64 -46.12 9.66
CA VAL A 63 -38.64 -44.68 9.94
C VAL A 63 -37.24 -44.20 10.37
N SER A 64 -36.57 -44.93 11.26
CA SER A 64 -35.22 -44.60 11.72
C SER A 64 -34.17 -44.69 10.60
N ASP A 65 -34.20 -45.75 9.79
CA ASP A 65 -33.27 -45.94 8.67
C ASP A 65 -33.45 -44.84 7.62
N PHE A 66 -34.71 -44.45 7.34
CA PHE A 66 -35.00 -43.32 6.47
C PHE A 66 -34.50 -42.00 7.04
N TYR A 67 -34.77 -41.72 8.32
CA TYR A 67 -34.35 -40.49 8.97
C TYR A 67 -32.82 -40.34 9.00
N THR A 68 -32.10 -41.43 9.24
CA THR A 68 -30.63 -41.38 9.38
C THR A 68 -29.90 -41.38 8.05
N THR A 69 -30.41 -42.07 7.02
CA THR A 69 -29.69 -42.24 5.75
C THR A 69 -30.58 -42.13 4.52
N GLY A 70 -31.79 -42.71 4.57
CA GLY A 70 -32.66 -42.80 3.39
C GLY A 70 -33.08 -41.46 2.81
N GLN A 71 -33.25 -40.43 3.64
CA GLN A 71 -33.61 -39.08 3.18
C GLN A 71 -32.57 -38.47 2.22
N TYR A 72 -31.28 -38.71 2.47
CA TYR A 72 -30.21 -38.16 1.64
C TYR A 72 -30.17 -38.87 0.28
N THR A 73 -30.33 -40.19 0.28
CA THR A 73 -30.40 -40.98 -0.96
C THR A 73 -31.63 -40.60 -1.79
N ALA A 74 -32.78 -40.38 -1.14
CA ALA A 74 -34.00 -39.98 -1.83
C ALA A 74 -33.85 -38.63 -2.55
N GLY A 75 -33.17 -37.65 -1.93
CA GLY A 75 -32.94 -36.33 -2.51
C GLY A 75 -31.67 -36.21 -3.37
N ALA A 76 -30.88 -37.27 -3.54
CA ALA A 76 -29.54 -37.18 -4.11
C ALA A 76 -29.55 -36.55 -5.51
N VAL A 77 -30.43 -37.02 -6.41
CA VAL A 77 -30.51 -36.51 -7.78
C VAL A 77 -30.88 -35.03 -7.82
N ASP A 78 -31.82 -34.59 -6.99
CA ASP A 78 -32.22 -33.18 -6.93
C ASP A 78 -31.06 -32.30 -6.43
N MET A 79 -30.36 -32.75 -5.39
CA MET A 79 -29.19 -32.05 -4.85
C MET A 79 -28.01 -32.07 -5.83
N GLU A 80 -27.85 -33.12 -6.64
CA GLU A 80 -26.78 -33.22 -7.66
C GLU A 80 -27.00 -32.19 -8.75
N VAL A 81 -28.26 -31.99 -9.16
CA VAL A 81 -28.64 -30.94 -10.11
C VAL A 81 -28.35 -29.55 -9.52
N GLU A 82 -28.67 -29.33 -8.25
CA GLU A 82 -28.41 -28.06 -7.57
C GLU A 82 -26.91 -27.77 -7.45
N ALA A 83 -26.12 -28.75 -6.99
CA ALA A 83 -24.67 -28.64 -6.93
C ALA A 83 -24.05 -28.44 -8.32
N SER A 84 -24.56 -29.12 -9.35
CA SER A 84 -24.10 -28.93 -10.73
C SER A 84 -24.36 -27.51 -11.26
N LYS A 85 -25.45 -26.87 -10.85
CA LYS A 85 -25.68 -25.45 -11.16
C LYS A 85 -24.63 -24.57 -10.46
N LEU A 86 -24.31 -24.86 -9.20
CA LEU A 86 -23.29 -24.13 -8.44
C LEU A 86 -21.88 -24.33 -9.00
N VAL A 87 -21.57 -25.49 -9.59
CA VAL A 87 -20.31 -25.71 -10.34
C VAL A 87 -20.17 -24.74 -11.53
N ASN A 88 -21.28 -24.36 -12.17
CA ASN A 88 -21.24 -23.49 -13.35
C ASN A 88 -21.41 -22.00 -13.02
N ALA A 89 -22.21 -21.68 -12.00
CA ALA A 89 -22.58 -20.30 -11.68
C ALA A 89 -21.85 -19.74 -10.44
N GLY A 90 -21.30 -20.58 -9.58
CA GLY A 90 -20.63 -20.17 -8.34
C GLY A 90 -19.28 -19.49 -8.58
N GLY A 91 -18.77 -18.81 -7.55
CA GLY A 91 -17.39 -18.34 -7.52
C GLY A 91 -16.38 -19.48 -7.36
N PRO A 92 -15.06 -19.23 -7.50
CA PRO A 92 -14.03 -20.27 -7.50
C PRO A 92 -14.12 -21.27 -6.33
N GLU A 93 -14.34 -20.78 -5.11
CA GLU A 93 -14.47 -21.64 -3.92
C GLU A 93 -15.78 -22.43 -3.94
N VAL A 94 -16.90 -21.80 -4.33
CA VAL A 94 -18.19 -22.49 -4.47
C VAL A 94 -18.10 -23.60 -5.51
N GLN A 95 -17.46 -23.35 -6.66
CA GLN A 95 -17.28 -24.36 -7.70
C GLN A 95 -16.43 -25.52 -7.23
N ALA A 96 -15.34 -25.24 -6.50
CA ALA A 96 -14.46 -26.28 -5.95
C ALA A 96 -15.21 -27.14 -4.92
N ALA A 97 -15.91 -26.50 -3.98
CA ALA A 97 -16.69 -27.19 -2.96
C ALA A 97 -17.83 -28.02 -3.56
N ALA A 98 -18.53 -27.51 -4.58
CA ALA A 98 -19.59 -28.23 -5.29
C ALA A 98 -19.04 -29.48 -6.01
N LYS A 99 -17.86 -29.39 -6.64
CA LYS A 99 -17.21 -30.55 -7.28
C LYS A 99 -16.83 -31.63 -6.26
N VAL A 100 -16.34 -31.22 -5.09
CA VAL A 100 -16.02 -32.16 -4.00
C VAL A 100 -17.29 -32.84 -3.50
N ALA A 101 -18.38 -32.08 -3.33
CA ALA A 101 -19.65 -32.63 -2.89
C ALA A 101 -20.24 -33.62 -3.91
N LEU A 102 -20.18 -33.32 -5.21
CA LEU A 102 -20.61 -34.20 -6.30
C LEU A 102 -19.78 -35.49 -6.41
N ALA A 103 -18.50 -35.45 -6.01
CA ALA A 103 -17.65 -36.65 -5.96
C ALA A 103 -17.85 -37.47 -4.68
N GLY A 104 -18.58 -36.94 -3.71
CA GLY A 104 -18.86 -37.56 -2.41
C GLY A 104 -20.12 -38.41 -2.39
N HIS A 105 -20.55 -38.78 -1.18
CA HIS A 105 -21.81 -39.48 -0.95
C HIS A 105 -22.97 -38.50 -0.71
N ALA A 106 -24.22 -38.98 -0.79
CA ALA A 106 -25.42 -38.15 -0.69
C ALA A 106 -25.48 -37.24 0.56
N ALA A 107 -25.00 -37.71 1.72
CA ALA A 107 -24.92 -36.86 2.91
C ALA A 107 -23.93 -35.68 2.77
N ALA A 108 -22.79 -35.87 2.11
CA ALA A 108 -21.84 -34.78 1.85
C ALA A 108 -22.43 -33.75 0.89
N LEU A 109 -23.23 -34.21 -0.08
CA LEU A 109 -23.96 -33.36 -0.99
C LEU A 109 -25.02 -32.53 -0.26
N HIS A 110 -25.78 -33.16 0.63
CA HIS A 110 -26.72 -32.46 1.51
C HIS A 110 -26.01 -31.39 2.35
N ASP A 111 -24.91 -31.73 3.02
CA ASP A 111 -24.18 -30.80 3.88
C ASP A 111 -23.63 -29.60 3.09
N PHE A 112 -23.19 -29.85 1.86
CA PHE A 112 -22.78 -28.79 0.96
C PHE A 112 -23.94 -27.85 0.60
N ILE A 113 -25.09 -28.38 0.17
CA ILE A 113 -26.25 -27.55 -0.19
C ILE A 113 -26.80 -26.80 1.04
N ALA A 114 -26.90 -27.47 2.18
CA ALA A 114 -27.46 -26.87 3.39
C ALA A 114 -26.58 -25.74 3.95
N VAL A 115 -25.25 -25.92 3.96
CA VAL A 115 -24.34 -25.01 4.65
C VAL A 115 -23.07 -24.70 3.85
N GLY A 116 -22.47 -25.71 3.22
CA GLY A 116 -21.16 -25.59 2.56
C GLY A 116 -21.10 -24.53 1.47
N GLN A 117 -22.16 -24.37 0.66
CA GLN A 117 -22.22 -23.37 -0.41
C GLN A 117 -22.08 -21.94 0.13
N TYR A 118 -22.70 -21.62 1.27
CA TYR A 118 -22.64 -20.29 1.86
C TYR A 118 -21.28 -20.01 2.52
N MET A 119 -20.64 -21.05 3.06
CA MET A 119 -19.27 -20.92 3.56
C MET A 119 -18.28 -20.65 2.44
N ALA A 120 -18.43 -21.34 1.31
CA ALA A 120 -17.61 -21.14 0.13
C ALA A 120 -17.83 -19.75 -0.50
N ASP A 121 -19.09 -19.32 -0.64
CA ASP A 121 -19.43 -17.98 -1.16
C ASP A 121 -18.85 -16.87 -0.28
N ARG A 122 -18.87 -17.01 1.05
CA ARG A 122 -18.21 -16.05 1.96
C ARG A 122 -16.70 -15.95 1.69
N LYS A 123 -16.03 -17.04 1.34
CA LYS A 123 -14.60 -17.02 0.98
C LYS A 123 -14.38 -16.30 -0.35
N ASP A 124 -15.23 -16.56 -1.34
CA ASP A 124 -15.19 -15.87 -2.63
C ASP A 124 -15.39 -14.35 -2.47
N GLN A 125 -16.37 -13.93 -1.67
CA GLN A 125 -16.62 -12.51 -1.37
C GLN A 125 -15.45 -11.84 -0.63
N LEU A 126 -14.84 -12.55 0.32
CA LEU A 126 -13.67 -12.06 1.04
C LEU A 126 -12.48 -11.88 0.09
N ALA A 127 -12.23 -12.86 -0.78
CA ALA A 127 -11.17 -12.79 -1.78
C ALA A 127 -11.40 -11.61 -2.75
N ALA A 128 -12.62 -11.43 -3.24
CA ALA A 128 -12.99 -10.30 -4.10
C ALA A 128 -12.76 -8.95 -3.41
N THR A 129 -13.16 -8.83 -2.14
CA THR A 129 -12.96 -7.61 -1.34
C THR A 129 -11.48 -7.30 -1.16
N HIS A 130 -10.68 -8.30 -0.83
CA HIS A 130 -9.23 -8.15 -0.67
C HIS A 130 -8.56 -7.71 -1.97
N VAL A 131 -8.90 -8.33 -3.10
CA VAL A 131 -8.37 -7.95 -4.42
C VAL A 131 -8.73 -6.51 -4.77
N ALA A 132 -9.98 -6.10 -4.53
CA ALA A 132 -10.41 -4.73 -4.77
C ALA A 132 -9.65 -3.72 -3.90
N GLN A 133 -9.45 -4.03 -2.61
CA GLN A 133 -8.68 -3.20 -1.69
C GLN A 133 -7.23 -3.04 -2.14
N VAL A 134 -6.54 -4.15 -2.45
CA VAL A 134 -5.15 -4.12 -2.92
C VAL A 134 -5.02 -3.33 -4.22
N THR A 135 -5.93 -3.56 -5.18
CA THR A 135 -5.94 -2.82 -6.46
C THR A 135 -6.15 -1.31 -6.23
N GLY A 136 -7.04 -0.94 -5.31
CA GLY A 136 -7.25 0.45 -4.93
C GLY A 136 -6.03 1.10 -4.28
N LEU A 137 -5.26 0.36 -3.48
CA LEU A 137 -4.01 0.85 -2.89
C LEU A 137 -2.90 1.04 -3.94
N ILE A 138 -2.81 0.13 -4.92
CA ILE A 138 -1.85 0.26 -6.04
C ILE A 138 -2.18 1.52 -6.87
N ALA A 139 -3.44 1.72 -7.23
CA ALA A 139 -3.86 2.92 -7.97
C ALA A 139 -3.55 4.22 -7.21
N GLN A 140 -3.70 4.24 -5.88
CA GLN A 140 -3.30 5.37 -5.04
C GLN A 140 -1.79 5.59 -5.06
N ALA A 141 -0.99 4.52 -4.95
CA ALA A 141 0.47 4.61 -5.02
C ALA A 141 0.95 5.13 -6.39
N ASP A 142 0.30 4.73 -7.48
CA ASP A 142 0.60 5.23 -8.82
C ASP A 142 0.30 6.73 -8.96
N ALA A 143 -0.83 7.19 -8.40
CA ALA A 143 -1.18 8.62 -8.38
C ALA A 143 -0.17 9.46 -7.57
N ILE A 144 0.27 8.96 -6.41
CA ILE A 144 1.31 9.60 -5.60
C ILE A 144 2.63 9.65 -6.39
N SER A 145 3.01 8.54 -7.03
CA SER A 145 4.24 8.45 -7.83
C SER A 145 4.24 9.40 -9.03
N ALA A 146 3.09 9.54 -9.71
CA ALA A 146 2.92 10.50 -10.80
C ALA A 146 3.06 11.94 -10.30
N THR A 147 2.48 12.26 -9.14
CA THR A 147 2.59 13.58 -8.51
C THR A 147 4.03 13.89 -8.11
N ALA A 148 4.76 12.92 -7.53
CA ALA A 148 6.17 13.08 -7.18
C ALA A 148 7.04 13.36 -8.43
N ARG A 149 6.79 12.66 -9.54
CA ARG A 149 7.49 12.91 -10.83
C ARG A 149 7.18 14.31 -11.37
N SER A 150 5.92 14.74 -11.30
CA SER A 150 5.51 16.09 -11.69
C SER A 150 6.25 17.16 -10.87
N ASN A 151 6.30 17.00 -9.54
CA ASN A 151 6.98 17.95 -8.65
C ASN A 151 8.52 17.93 -8.76
N ALA A 152 9.10 16.80 -9.16
CA ALA A 152 10.54 16.67 -9.35
C ALA A 152 11.06 17.48 -10.55
N TRP A 153 10.24 17.67 -11.61
CA TRP A 153 10.66 18.39 -12.81
C TRP A 153 10.97 19.88 -12.54
N PRO A 154 10.07 20.68 -11.92
CA PRO A 154 10.38 22.07 -11.57
C PRO A 154 11.54 22.17 -10.57
N SER A 155 11.62 21.22 -9.63
CA SER A 155 12.72 21.18 -8.64
C SER A 155 14.07 21.00 -9.33
N SER A 156 14.13 20.13 -10.33
CA SER A 156 15.33 19.90 -11.14
C SER A 156 15.68 21.15 -11.96
N GLN A 157 14.70 21.76 -12.61
CA GLN A 157 14.90 23.01 -13.37
C GLN A 157 15.44 24.14 -12.49
N ALA A 158 14.85 24.33 -11.29
CA ALA A 158 15.30 25.33 -10.33
C ALA A 158 16.74 25.07 -9.87
N ALA A 159 17.12 23.81 -9.64
CA ALA A 159 18.50 23.44 -9.30
C ALA A 159 19.49 23.81 -10.42
N PHE A 160 19.16 23.52 -11.68
CA PHE A 160 20.01 23.93 -12.82
C PHE A 160 20.15 25.45 -12.93
N ALA A 161 19.05 26.19 -12.74
CA ALA A 161 19.09 27.67 -12.76
C ALA A 161 19.94 28.24 -11.62
N ALA A 162 19.84 27.67 -10.41
CA ALA A 162 20.64 28.07 -9.26
C ALA A 162 22.14 27.84 -9.49
N ASN A 163 22.52 26.69 -10.05
CA ASN A 163 23.93 26.40 -10.39
C ASN A 163 24.46 27.40 -11.41
N GLY A 164 23.71 27.67 -12.49
CA GLY A 164 24.14 28.65 -13.50
C GLY A 164 24.22 30.09 -12.95
N ALA A 165 23.42 30.45 -11.95
CA ALA A 165 23.54 31.74 -11.26
C ALA A 165 24.77 31.79 -10.35
N ALA A 166 25.09 30.69 -9.66
CA ALA A 166 26.27 30.57 -8.82
C ALA A 166 27.56 30.70 -9.65
N ASP A 167 27.63 30.06 -10.83
CA ASP A 167 28.77 30.18 -11.74
C ASP A 167 28.99 31.63 -12.17
N LYS A 168 27.91 32.33 -12.59
CA LYS A 168 27.98 33.76 -12.96
C LYS A 168 28.43 34.65 -11.80
N ALA A 169 27.98 34.35 -10.58
CA ALA A 169 28.39 35.09 -9.39
C ALA A 169 29.89 34.89 -9.11
N GLN A 170 30.39 33.66 -9.28
CA GLN A 170 31.81 33.35 -9.14
C GLN A 170 32.65 34.09 -10.20
N ASP A 171 32.21 34.11 -11.46
CA ASP A 171 32.88 34.85 -12.53
C ASP A 171 32.91 36.36 -12.28
N ALA A 172 31.83 36.92 -11.73
CA ALA A 172 31.78 38.33 -11.34
C ALA A 172 32.75 38.62 -10.18
N ALA A 173 32.83 37.75 -9.18
CA ALA A 173 33.77 37.87 -8.06
C ALA A 173 35.22 37.77 -8.53
N ASN A 174 35.53 36.85 -9.46
CA ASN A 174 36.87 36.70 -10.04
C ASN A 174 37.30 37.97 -10.76
N ARG A 175 36.45 38.49 -11.66
CA ARG A 175 36.71 39.75 -12.39
C ARG A 175 36.88 40.94 -11.46
N ALA A 176 36.07 41.05 -10.40
CA ALA A 176 36.24 42.09 -9.39
C ALA A 176 37.61 41.96 -8.68
N GLY A 177 38.07 40.73 -8.42
CA GLY A 177 39.40 40.45 -7.89
C GLY A 177 40.53 40.83 -8.84
N ASP A 178 40.39 40.57 -10.14
CA ASP A 178 41.34 41.01 -11.17
C ASP A 178 41.45 42.54 -11.22
N SER A 179 40.31 43.23 -11.29
CA SER A 179 40.29 44.70 -11.30
C SER A 179 40.90 45.31 -10.04
N ALA A 180 40.69 44.69 -8.86
CA ALA A 180 41.32 45.13 -7.63
C ALA A 180 42.85 44.95 -7.66
N ARG A 181 43.35 43.84 -8.26
CA ARG A 181 44.80 43.60 -8.44
C ARG A 181 45.42 44.63 -9.38
N GLU A 182 44.77 44.91 -10.50
CA GLU A 182 45.21 45.93 -11.47
C GLU A 182 45.27 47.31 -10.81
N ALA A 183 44.23 47.70 -10.07
CA ALA A 183 44.20 48.97 -9.34
C ALA A 183 45.35 49.08 -8.32
N SER A 184 45.67 48.00 -7.60
CA SER A 184 46.85 47.97 -6.71
C SER A 184 48.16 48.09 -7.48
N GLY A 185 48.25 47.59 -8.71
CA GLY A 185 49.41 47.76 -9.58
C GLY A 185 49.62 49.22 -9.96
N TYR A 186 48.57 49.87 -10.50
CA TYR A 186 48.63 51.29 -10.85
C TYR A 186 48.98 52.20 -9.66
N ALA A 187 48.48 51.90 -8.46
CA ALA A 187 48.85 52.63 -7.26
C ALA A 187 50.37 52.53 -6.96
N ARG A 188 50.95 51.32 -7.06
CA ARG A 188 52.40 51.13 -6.86
C ARG A 188 53.24 51.83 -7.92
N ASP A 189 52.81 51.80 -9.17
CA ASP A 189 53.51 52.48 -10.27
C ASP A 189 53.47 53.99 -10.10
N ALA A 190 52.35 54.54 -9.61
CA ALA A 190 52.21 55.94 -9.26
C ALA A 190 53.13 56.35 -8.10
N ASP A 191 53.20 55.53 -7.03
CA ASP A 191 54.12 55.76 -5.91
C ASP A 191 55.57 55.74 -6.37
N ALA A 192 55.97 54.73 -7.16
CA ALA A 192 57.32 54.63 -7.71
C ALA A 192 57.68 55.82 -8.61
N SER A 193 56.73 56.30 -9.42
CA SER A 193 56.92 57.48 -10.26
C SER A 193 57.09 58.75 -9.41
N ALA A 194 56.35 58.88 -8.31
CA ALA A 194 56.48 59.98 -7.37
C ALA A 194 57.86 59.97 -6.68
N ASP A 195 58.33 58.81 -6.23
CA ASP A 195 59.66 58.65 -5.63
C ASP A 195 60.78 59.03 -6.61
N GLN A 196 60.68 58.60 -7.87
CA GLN A 196 61.64 58.97 -8.93
C GLN A 196 61.65 60.48 -9.18
N ALA A 197 60.47 61.12 -9.23
CA ALA A 197 60.37 62.57 -9.38
C ALA A 197 61.06 63.30 -8.22
N GLN A 198 60.91 62.83 -6.98
CA GLN A 198 61.58 63.40 -5.80
C GLN A 198 63.11 63.31 -5.89
N LEU A 199 63.65 62.18 -6.39
CA LEU A 199 65.08 61.98 -6.57
C LEU A 199 65.69 62.85 -7.68
N SER A 200 64.88 63.24 -8.68
CA SER A 200 65.29 64.07 -9.81
C SER A 200 65.17 65.59 -9.59
N GLY A 201 64.66 66.02 -8.43
CA GLY A 201 64.68 67.42 -8.00
C GLY A 201 66.11 67.95 -7.83
N PRO A 202 66.34 69.28 -7.84
CA PRO A 202 67.68 69.85 -7.89
C PRO A 202 68.52 69.35 -6.71
N LEU A 203 69.67 68.77 -7.06
CA LEU A 203 70.72 68.22 -6.19
C LEU A 203 70.82 68.96 -4.84
N ARG A 204 70.20 68.42 -3.79
CA ARG A 204 70.52 68.86 -2.43
C ARG A 204 71.80 68.14 -2.02
N LEU A 205 72.91 68.84 -2.22
CA LEU A 205 74.26 68.53 -1.74
C LEU A 205 74.18 67.88 -0.35
N HIS A 206 74.85 66.74 -0.19
CA HIS A 206 75.01 66.02 1.08
C HIS A 206 75.35 66.99 2.23
N LEU A 207 74.54 66.95 3.29
CA LEU A 207 75.04 67.20 4.64
C LEU A 207 74.82 65.95 5.47
N VAL A 208 75.92 65.32 5.86
CA VAL A 208 75.97 64.35 6.95
C VAL A 208 75.66 65.07 8.26
N GLY A 209 74.76 64.48 9.06
CA GLY A 209 74.67 64.70 10.50
C GLY A 209 73.47 65.53 10.97
N VAL A 210 72.56 64.90 11.72
CA VAL A 210 72.45 65.05 13.18
C VAL A 210 71.31 64.16 13.70
N GLN A 211 71.58 63.51 14.83
CA GLN A 211 70.69 62.64 15.59
C GLN A 211 69.44 63.36 16.12
N GLY A 212 68.31 62.64 16.19
CA GLY A 212 67.14 63.02 16.97
C GLY A 212 66.39 61.76 17.41
N HIS A 213 66.47 61.45 18.70
CA HIS A 213 65.89 60.29 19.38
C HIS A 213 64.36 60.39 19.62
N ALA A 214 63.80 59.26 20.07
CA ALA A 214 62.52 59.01 20.77
C ALA A 214 61.39 58.42 19.90
N LEU A 215 61.06 57.11 20.00
CA LEU A 215 60.45 56.29 21.07
C LEU A 215 58.89 56.24 21.00
N PRO A 216 58.26 55.14 21.52
CA PRO A 216 57.05 54.52 20.98
C PRO A 216 55.77 54.77 21.82
N GLY A 217 54.62 54.38 21.26
CA GLY A 217 53.29 54.38 21.88
C GLY A 217 52.27 54.93 20.87
N GLY A 218 51.19 54.24 20.48
CA GLY A 218 50.22 53.55 21.31
C GLY A 218 48.97 54.43 21.43
N ALA A 219 47.79 53.83 21.30
CA ALA A 219 46.43 54.41 21.36
C ALA A 219 45.87 54.85 19.98
N GLU A 220 44.93 54.13 19.34
CA GLU A 220 43.58 53.71 19.74
C GLU A 220 42.49 54.54 19.03
N HIS A 221 41.47 53.80 18.56
CA HIS A 221 40.06 54.20 18.49
C HIS A 221 39.64 55.39 17.62
N PHE A 222 39.14 55.07 16.41
CA PHE A 222 37.84 55.54 15.93
C PHE A 222 37.12 54.34 15.28
N ALA A 223 36.38 53.59 16.10
CA ALA A 223 34.93 53.73 16.26
C ALA A 223 34.14 53.01 15.15
N CYS A 224 33.86 51.74 15.44
CA CYS A 224 32.60 51.11 15.07
C CYS A 224 31.44 51.75 15.87
N VAL A 225 30.21 51.51 15.41
CA VAL A 225 28.89 51.44 16.11
C VAL A 225 27.87 52.53 15.69
N PRO A 226 26.54 52.23 15.53
CA PRO A 226 25.82 50.97 15.70
C PRO A 226 25.02 50.43 14.49
N MET A 227 24.95 49.11 14.51
CA MET A 227 23.86 48.25 14.05
C MET A 227 22.52 48.69 14.68
N ALA A 228 21.58 49.18 13.87
CA ALA A 228 20.17 49.25 14.25
C ALA A 228 19.53 47.88 14.04
N ALA A 229 19.48 47.10 15.12
CA ALA A 229 18.69 45.89 15.22
C ALA A 229 17.19 46.22 15.12
N ARG A 230 16.53 45.85 14.02
CA ARG A 230 15.09 45.57 14.04
C ARG A 230 14.92 44.09 14.37
N ARG A 231 14.64 43.82 15.65
CA ARG A 231 14.12 42.53 16.13
C ARG A 231 12.75 42.29 15.49
N ALA A 232 12.66 41.26 14.66
CA ALA A 232 11.43 40.49 14.51
C ALA A 232 11.63 39.15 15.27
N PRO A 233 10.68 38.70 16.09
CA PRO A 233 10.84 37.48 16.87
C PRO A 233 10.59 36.25 15.98
N CYS A 234 11.65 35.52 15.64
CA CYS A 234 11.54 34.11 15.26
C CYS A 234 11.74 33.26 16.53
N THR A 235 10.64 32.83 17.12
CA THR A 235 10.63 31.75 18.11
C THR A 235 11.11 30.47 17.46
N LEU A 236 12.36 30.09 17.76
CA LEU A 236 12.89 28.77 17.44
C LEU A 236 12.47 27.81 18.56
N ARG A 237 11.52 26.90 18.26
CA ARG A 237 11.29 25.71 19.08
C ARG A 237 12.37 24.69 18.71
N ARG A 238 13.31 24.49 19.61
CA ARG A 238 14.41 23.52 19.53
C ARG A 238 13.91 22.21 20.14
N ASP A 239 13.73 21.20 19.30
CA ASP A 239 13.88 19.77 19.58
C ASP A 239 14.40 19.23 18.25
N GLY A 240 15.57 18.62 18.08
CA GLY A 240 16.41 17.85 18.96
C GLY A 240 16.92 16.71 18.09
N MET A 241 18.07 16.84 17.42
CA MET A 241 18.71 15.74 16.70
C MET A 241 20.22 15.90 16.76
N ARG A 242 20.76 15.30 17.82
CA ARG A 242 22.17 15.06 18.06
C ARG A 242 22.57 13.82 17.24
N SER A 243 23.58 13.98 16.37
CA SER A 243 24.59 12.98 16.00
C SER A 243 24.16 11.52 15.83
N GLN A 244 24.24 10.99 14.61
CA GLN A 244 25.00 9.75 14.38
C GLN A 244 25.74 9.77 13.04
N ARG A 245 27.05 9.53 13.17
CA ARG A 245 28.03 9.19 12.14
C ARG A 245 27.66 7.89 11.42
N SER A 246 27.94 7.87 10.12
CA SER A 246 28.51 6.77 9.33
C SER A 246 28.08 5.33 9.62
N ARG A 247 27.49 4.66 8.62
CA ARG A 247 28.00 3.43 7.96
C ARG A 247 26.86 2.67 7.25
N GLN A 248 26.90 2.66 5.92
CA GLN A 248 26.75 1.47 5.04
C GLN A 248 26.88 1.98 3.60
N ARG A 249 28.05 1.85 2.95
CA ARG A 249 28.55 0.69 2.19
C ARG A 249 27.62 0.24 1.06
N ASN A 250 28.17 0.33 -0.16
CA ASN A 250 27.99 -0.53 -1.32
C ASN A 250 26.61 -0.58 -1.99
N GLY A 251 26.55 -0.09 -3.23
CA GLY A 251 25.45 -0.33 -4.17
C GLY A 251 25.67 0.39 -5.50
N VAL A 252 26.46 -0.25 -6.36
CA VAL A 252 26.47 -0.21 -7.84
C VAL A 252 25.64 0.90 -8.52
N ALA A 253 26.31 1.80 -9.24
CA ALA A 253 25.69 2.67 -10.23
C ALA A 253 25.22 1.86 -11.45
N PRO A 254 24.00 2.03 -11.96
CA PRO A 254 23.64 1.49 -13.27
C PRO A 254 24.22 2.40 -14.37
N GLU A 255 25.03 1.77 -15.23
CA GLU A 255 25.52 2.28 -16.49
C GLU A 255 24.32 2.52 -17.43
N LEU A 256 24.14 3.77 -17.87
CA LEU A 256 23.16 4.14 -18.89
C LEU A 256 23.83 4.05 -20.26
N GLU A 257 23.56 2.96 -20.97
CA GLU A 257 23.82 2.85 -22.41
C GLU A 257 22.88 3.81 -23.20
N PRO A 258 23.39 4.55 -24.21
CA PRO A 258 22.55 5.34 -25.09
C PRO A 258 21.97 4.46 -26.21
N ASN A 259 20.67 4.17 -26.12
CA ASN A 259 19.96 3.43 -27.15
C ASN A 259 19.56 4.34 -28.32
N SER A 260 19.93 3.91 -29.51
CA SER A 260 19.86 4.56 -30.80
C SER A 260 18.44 5.01 -31.23
N CYS A 261 18.37 6.20 -31.85
CA CYS A 261 17.21 6.68 -32.59
C CYS A 261 16.90 5.78 -33.80
N PRO A 262 15.62 5.49 -34.15
CA PRO A 262 15.30 4.76 -35.36
C PRO A 262 15.38 5.66 -36.59
N GLY A 263 16.11 5.18 -37.60
CA GLY A 263 16.35 5.85 -38.88
C GLY A 263 15.13 5.89 -39.79
N HIS A 264 15.07 6.95 -40.59
CA HIS A 264 14.24 7.11 -41.77
C HIS A 264 14.53 6.00 -42.80
N GLY A 265 13.48 5.30 -43.21
CA GLY A 265 13.46 4.48 -44.42
C GLY A 265 12.29 4.92 -45.30
N ASP A 266 12.61 5.66 -46.34
CA ASP A 266 11.74 5.88 -47.50
C ASP A 266 11.45 4.53 -48.17
N GLN A 267 10.18 4.27 -48.47
CA GLN A 267 9.81 3.41 -49.60
C GLN A 267 8.35 3.68 -50.03
N ASP A 268 8.28 4.19 -51.25
CA ASP A 268 7.12 4.37 -52.11
C ASP A 268 6.03 3.31 -51.98
N ARG A 269 4.77 3.78 -51.83
CA ARG A 269 3.58 3.28 -52.53
C ARG A 269 2.38 4.20 -52.29
N SER A 270 2.18 5.15 -53.18
CA SER A 270 0.83 5.67 -53.53
C SER A 270 0.13 4.66 -54.48
N PRO A 271 -1.17 4.78 -54.83
CA PRO A 271 -2.17 5.81 -54.47
C PRO A 271 -3.55 5.24 -54.06
N SER A 272 -4.41 6.04 -53.39
CA SER A 272 -5.82 6.22 -53.78
C SER A 272 -6.64 7.08 -52.79
N LEU A 273 -7.26 8.13 -53.36
CA LEU A 273 -8.56 8.71 -53.00
C LEU A 273 -8.68 9.59 -51.75
N CYS A 274 -8.32 10.87 -51.91
CA CYS A 274 -9.13 11.98 -51.40
C CYS A 274 -9.62 12.83 -52.58
N ARG A 275 -10.92 13.10 -52.61
CA ARG A 275 -11.57 14.06 -53.51
C ARG A 275 -12.48 14.95 -52.66
N PRO A 276 -12.39 16.28 -52.78
CA PRO A 276 -13.55 17.11 -52.49
C PRO A 276 -13.87 18.11 -53.61
N SER A 277 -15.15 18.46 -53.65
CA SER A 277 -15.86 19.44 -54.51
C SER A 277 -16.18 19.02 -55.94
#